data_AF-A0A833VIK7-F1
#
_entry.id   AF-A0A833VIK7-F1
#
_cell.length_a   1.000
_cell.length_b   1.000
_cell.length_c   1.000
_cell.angle_alpha   90.00
_cell.angle_beta   90.00
_cell.angle_gamma   90.00
#
_symmetry.space_group_name_H-M   'P 1'
#
loop_
_entity.id
_entity.type
_entity.pdbx_description
1 polymer ?
#
loop_
_entity_poly.entity_id
_entity_poly.type
_entity_poly.pdbx_seq_one_letter_code
_entity_poly.pdbx_strand_id
1 'polypeptide(L)'
;MARTPSSSVRSLLRRLSSPSISATSATSVRRAPSLSPPCDAAFSTSTEILPRRSYELLSSSLPLFYSRRQIVRFQTSTDFVRRLSSSVKEKALEEEVEKKAGWLLKSIFIATAGFAAFQFFPYMGETLLQQSISLLRVRDPWFKRTGASRLARYAVDDERRMKVVEMGGATELLNALKAATDDNTRKETLNALVALSKSDEAAGFLHQAGAVSIVSSISNSNEFAEIEAHKNSLLEQFEKFKS
;
A
#
# COMPACT_ATOMS: atom_id res chain seq x y z
N MET A 1 -59.74 -45.83 -46.63
CA MET A 1 -59.46 -46.78 -45.52
C MET A 1 -58.78 -45.97 -44.43
N ALA A 2 -59.40 -45.61 -43.29
CA ALA A 2 -60.07 -46.45 -42.28
C ALA A 2 -59.07 -47.44 -41.63
N ARG A 3 -58.83 -47.49 -40.30
CA ARG A 3 -59.64 -47.05 -39.14
C ARG A 3 -58.77 -46.61 -37.93
N THR A 4 -59.25 -45.63 -37.16
CA THR A 4 -59.16 -45.60 -35.67
C THR A 4 -60.54 -46.08 -35.13
N PRO A 5 -60.91 -46.06 -33.83
CA PRO A 5 -60.17 -45.86 -32.56
C PRO A 5 -60.55 -46.92 -31.47
N SER A 6 -59.98 -46.80 -30.25
CA SER A 6 -60.60 -47.17 -28.95
C SER A 6 -59.63 -46.75 -27.84
N SER A 7 -59.89 -45.95 -26.79
CA SER A 7 -61.04 -45.55 -25.95
C SER A 7 -60.91 -46.08 -24.50
N SER A 8 -60.65 -45.16 -23.58
CA SER A 8 -61.01 -45.18 -22.14
C SER A 8 -60.61 -43.81 -21.57
N VAL A 9 -61.38 -42.72 -21.68
CA VAL A 9 -62.80 -42.46 -21.34
C VAL A 9 -63.04 -42.38 -19.82
N ARG A 10 -63.03 -41.14 -19.31
CA ARG A 10 -63.78 -40.60 -18.13
C ARG A 10 -63.46 -41.28 -16.79
N SER A 11 -63.05 -40.53 -15.78
CA SER A 11 -63.96 -39.87 -14.80
C SER A 11 -63.11 -39.39 -13.60
N LEU A 12 -63.48 -38.47 -12.71
CA LEU A 12 -64.62 -37.54 -12.60
C LEU A 12 -64.15 -36.36 -11.70
N LEU A 13 -64.35 -35.13 -12.18
CA LEU A 13 -64.99 -34.00 -11.49
C LEU A 13 -64.71 -33.66 -10.00
N ARG A 14 -64.56 -32.32 -9.78
CA ARG A 14 -65.00 -31.54 -8.58
C ARG A 14 -64.12 -31.72 -7.31
N ARG A 15 -64.02 -30.76 -6.37
CA ARG A 15 -64.55 -29.38 -6.24
C ARG A 15 -63.84 -28.66 -5.08
N LEU A 16 -63.77 -27.32 -5.14
CA LEU A 16 -63.62 -26.40 -3.99
C LEU A 16 -62.28 -26.54 -3.21
N SER A 17 -61.81 -25.58 -2.41
CA SER A 17 -62.38 -24.29 -1.98
C SER A 17 -61.27 -23.27 -1.72
N SER A 18 -61.52 -21.98 -2.01
CA SER A 18 -60.91 -20.87 -1.25
C SER A 18 -61.64 -20.75 0.10
N PRO A 19 -60.99 -20.22 1.15
CA PRO A 19 -61.34 -18.87 1.61
C PRO A 19 -60.10 -18.08 2.11
N SER A 20 -59.90 -16.82 1.73
CA SER A 20 -60.19 -15.59 2.51
C SER A 20 -60.46 -15.71 4.03
N ILE A 21 -59.89 -14.76 4.79
CA ILE A 21 -60.26 -14.14 6.10
C ILE A 21 -58.92 -13.67 6.72
N SER A 22 -58.53 -12.39 6.66
CA SER A 22 -59.04 -11.16 7.32
C SER A 22 -58.32 -10.84 8.64
N ALA A 23 -57.97 -9.56 8.81
CA ALA A 23 -57.74 -8.75 10.04
C ALA A 23 -57.42 -9.47 11.37
N THR A 24 -56.42 -9.06 12.17
CA THR A 24 -56.24 -7.75 12.84
C THR A 24 -54.75 -7.61 13.30
N SER A 25 -54.19 -6.53 13.85
CA SER A 25 -54.71 -5.27 14.43
C SER A 25 -53.60 -4.20 14.42
N ALA A 26 -53.97 -2.93 14.31
CA ALA A 26 -53.11 -1.81 14.66
C ALA A 26 -53.11 -1.58 16.19
N THR A 27 -51.98 -1.10 16.75
CA THR A 27 -51.88 -0.10 17.84
C THR A 27 -50.44 0.01 18.33
N SER A 28 -49.80 1.17 18.15
CA SER A 28 -49.32 1.99 19.28
C SER A 28 -48.56 3.23 18.78
N VAL A 29 -49.05 4.41 19.14
CA VAL A 29 -48.39 5.70 18.91
C VAL A 29 -47.62 6.09 20.18
N ARG A 30 -46.31 6.31 20.08
CA ARG A 30 -45.51 7.25 20.91
C ARG A 30 -44.16 7.47 20.22
N ARG A 31 -43.95 8.65 19.63
CA ARG A 31 -43.44 9.88 20.28
C ARG A 31 -41.93 9.78 20.52
N ALA A 32 -41.17 10.35 19.57
CA ALA A 32 -39.80 10.76 19.81
C ALA A 32 -39.73 11.83 20.91
N PRO A 33 -38.59 11.90 21.60
CA PRO A 33 -37.92 13.20 21.71
C PRO A 33 -36.44 13.12 21.30
N SER A 34 -35.97 14.24 20.76
CA SER A 34 -34.57 14.54 20.49
C SER A 34 -33.70 14.51 21.75
N LEU A 35 -32.51 13.91 21.68
CA LEU A 35 -31.32 14.43 22.38
C LEU A 35 -30.00 13.89 21.79
N SER A 36 -29.03 14.78 21.61
CA SER A 36 -27.62 14.53 21.29
C SER A 36 -26.82 15.82 21.53
N PRO A 37 -25.47 15.78 21.59
CA PRO A 37 -24.56 14.69 21.95
C PRO A 37 -24.10 14.99 23.43
N PRO A 38 -22.84 14.89 23.91
CA PRO A 38 -21.63 14.19 23.47
C PRO A 38 -21.29 12.96 24.33
N CYS A 39 -20.17 12.32 24.00
CA CYS A 39 -19.35 11.54 24.93
C CYS A 39 -17.90 11.92 24.66
N ASP A 40 -17.29 12.66 25.58
CA ASP A 40 -15.89 13.06 25.49
C ASP A 40 -14.97 11.86 25.78
N ALA A 41 -14.11 11.53 24.84
CA ALA A 41 -13.02 10.57 25.00
C ALA A 41 -11.68 11.23 24.68
N ALA A 42 -11.37 12.32 25.38
CA ALA A 42 -10.04 12.92 25.38
C ALA A 42 -9.11 12.07 26.27
N PHE A 43 -8.26 11.23 25.68
CA PHE A 43 -7.15 10.61 26.40
C PHE A 43 -5.88 11.43 26.17
N SER A 44 -5.64 12.41 27.06
CA SER A 44 -4.45 13.25 27.02
C SER A 44 -3.18 12.43 27.20
N THR A 45 -2.20 12.64 26.31
CA THR A 45 -0.80 12.31 26.56
C THR A 45 -0.26 13.15 27.71
N SER A 46 -0.13 12.55 28.89
CA SER A 46 0.63 13.09 30.01
C SER A 46 1.93 12.30 30.19
N THR A 47 3.04 12.85 29.69
CA THR A 47 4.39 12.41 30.06
C THR A 47 4.73 12.94 31.45
N GLU A 48 4.66 12.09 32.47
CA GLU A 48 5.33 12.34 33.76
C GLU A 48 6.71 11.67 33.83
N ILE A 49 7.52 12.15 34.78
CA ILE A 49 8.98 12.13 34.76
C ILE A 49 9.53 11.63 36.11
N LEU A 50 10.56 10.73 36.05
CA LEU A 50 11.51 10.37 37.14
C LEU A 50 10.96 9.58 38.37
N PRO A 51 11.82 9.06 39.31
CA PRO A 51 13.30 8.89 39.31
C PRO A 51 13.86 7.52 39.80
N ARG A 52 15.21 7.42 39.82
CA ARG A 52 16.09 6.78 40.84
C ARG A 52 16.47 5.28 40.78
N ARG A 53 17.75 5.02 40.41
CA ARG A 53 18.79 4.28 41.18
C ARG A 53 20.16 4.58 40.54
N SER A 54 21.10 5.30 41.17
CA SER A 54 21.95 4.93 42.32
C SER A 54 23.20 4.12 41.94
N TYR A 55 24.32 4.83 41.71
CA TYR A 55 25.65 4.39 42.14
C TYR A 55 26.55 5.61 42.43
N GLU A 56 26.94 5.76 43.69
CA GLU A 56 28.09 6.56 44.12
C GLU A 56 28.97 5.64 44.99
N LEU A 57 30.18 6.13 45.31
CA LEU A 57 31.18 5.61 46.26
C LEU A 57 32.28 4.71 45.70
N LEU A 58 33.38 5.35 45.28
CA LEU A 58 34.81 5.00 45.33
C LEU A 58 35.52 6.00 44.38
N SER A 59 36.58 6.75 44.72
CA SER A 59 37.41 6.80 45.94
C SER A 59 38.03 8.20 46.12
N SER A 60 38.30 8.58 47.37
CA SER A 60 39.33 9.54 47.81
C SER A 60 40.72 9.23 47.20
N SER A 61 41.75 10.11 47.15
CA SER A 61 42.06 11.37 47.87
C SER A 61 43.25 12.12 47.22
N LEU A 62 43.28 13.47 47.37
CA LEU A 62 44.39 14.44 47.66
C LEU A 62 45.90 14.09 47.44
N PRO A 63 46.86 15.06 47.36
CA PRO A 63 46.76 16.53 47.53
C PRO A 63 47.53 17.41 46.49
N LEU A 64 47.39 18.74 46.63
CA LEU A 64 48.33 19.77 46.14
C LEU A 64 49.71 19.66 46.84
N PHE A 65 50.83 19.96 46.16
CA PHE A 65 51.97 20.77 46.68
C PHE A 65 53.14 20.93 45.68
N TYR A 66 53.95 22.00 45.87
CA TYR A 66 55.28 22.30 45.27
C TYR A 66 55.34 22.59 43.73
N SER A 67 56.26 23.42 43.21
CA SER A 67 57.01 24.55 43.78
C SER A 67 57.64 25.42 42.67
N ARG A 68 58.04 26.64 43.05
CA ARG A 68 58.67 27.69 42.23
C ARG A 68 60.09 27.30 41.78
N ARG A 69 60.37 27.34 40.48
CA ARG A 69 61.73 27.50 39.92
C ARG A 69 61.74 28.47 38.73
N GLN A 70 62.51 29.55 38.84
CA GLN A 70 62.92 30.36 37.70
C GLN A 70 64.17 29.73 37.07
N ILE A 71 64.23 29.64 35.73
CA ILE A 71 65.51 29.65 34.99
C ILE A 71 65.36 30.51 33.72
N VAL A 72 66.06 31.65 33.78
CA VAL A 72 66.84 32.35 32.74
C VAL A 72 66.66 31.98 31.25
N ARG A 73 66.41 33.03 30.44
CA ARG A 73 66.89 33.31 29.06
C ARG A 73 67.90 32.29 28.47
N PHE A 74 67.83 31.87 27.20
CA PHE A 74 68.19 32.64 25.98
C PHE A 74 67.94 31.78 24.71
N GLN A 75 67.90 32.42 23.52
CA GLN A 75 68.06 31.90 22.13
C GLN A 75 68.14 30.35 21.89
N THR A 76 67.36 29.76 20.98
CA THR A 76 67.40 30.03 19.51
C THR A 76 66.03 29.87 18.82
N SER A 77 65.78 30.66 17.77
CA SER A 77 64.46 30.83 17.15
C SER A 77 64.05 29.75 16.11
N THR A 78 64.80 28.65 15.99
CA THR A 78 64.65 27.68 14.89
C THR A 78 63.88 26.42 15.27
N ASP A 79 64.05 25.91 16.49
CA ASP A 79 63.42 24.65 16.91
C ASP A 79 61.99 24.84 17.42
N PHE A 80 61.67 26.00 17.99
CA PHE A 80 60.28 26.38 18.29
C PHE A 80 59.43 26.47 17.01
N VAL A 81 59.97 27.07 15.95
CA VAL A 81 59.29 27.13 14.63
C VAL A 81 59.18 25.74 14.00
N ARG A 82 60.19 24.86 14.14
CA ARG A 82 60.11 23.48 13.67
C ARG A 82 59.06 22.66 14.44
N ARG A 83 58.94 22.86 15.76
CA ARG A 83 57.99 22.15 16.65
C ARG A 83 56.55 22.70 16.57
N LEU A 84 56.37 24.00 16.32
CA LEU A 84 55.06 24.52 15.90
C LEU A 84 54.73 24.14 14.46
N SER A 85 55.71 24.04 13.55
CA SER A 85 55.44 23.56 12.20
C SER A 85 55.04 22.09 12.19
N SER A 86 55.63 21.23 13.03
CA SER A 86 55.13 19.86 13.21
C SER A 86 53.74 19.86 13.84
N SER A 87 53.52 20.59 14.95
CA SER A 87 52.21 20.62 15.62
C SER A 87 51.08 21.23 14.78
N VAL A 88 51.37 22.21 13.92
CA VAL A 88 50.40 22.79 12.98
C VAL A 88 50.17 21.86 11.78
N LYS A 89 51.19 21.13 11.31
CA LYS A 89 51.01 20.09 10.28
C LYS A 89 50.25 18.88 10.82
N GLU A 90 50.50 18.47 12.05
CA GLU A 90 49.75 17.43 12.77
C GLU A 90 48.28 17.84 12.87
N LYS A 91 47.97 19.05 13.37
CA LYS A 91 46.59 19.55 13.44
C LYS A 91 45.90 19.70 12.08
N ALA A 92 46.63 20.14 11.04
CA ALA A 92 46.09 20.24 9.69
C ALA A 92 45.83 18.84 9.07
N LEU A 93 46.69 17.86 9.34
CA LEU A 93 46.50 16.47 8.94
C LEU A 93 45.35 15.82 9.72
N GLU A 94 45.22 16.09 11.02
CA GLU A 94 44.11 15.64 11.87
C GLU A 94 42.77 16.15 11.30
N GLU A 95 42.66 17.45 10.98
CA GLU A 95 41.44 18.04 10.42
C GLU A 95 41.09 17.48 9.02
N GLU A 96 42.10 17.17 8.18
CA GLU A 96 41.89 16.47 6.90
C GLU A 96 41.47 15.00 7.08
N VAL A 97 42.07 14.30 8.05
CA VAL A 97 41.74 12.91 8.38
C VAL A 97 40.33 12.82 8.94
N GLU A 98 39.89 13.72 9.81
CA GLU A 98 38.52 13.77 10.32
C GLU A 98 37.50 14.00 9.18
N LYS A 99 37.77 14.93 8.27
CA LYS A 99 36.90 15.19 7.10
C LYS A 99 36.83 13.97 6.16
N LYS A 100 37.97 13.34 5.86
CA LYS A 100 38.02 12.12 5.01
C LYS A 100 37.37 10.91 5.70
N ALA A 101 37.63 10.69 6.99
CA ALA A 101 37.04 9.60 7.78
C ALA A 101 35.52 9.78 7.94
N GLY A 102 35.05 11.00 8.19
CA GLY A 102 33.62 11.31 8.23
C GLY A 102 32.93 11.10 6.88
N TRP A 103 33.60 11.37 5.75
CA TRP A 103 33.07 11.10 4.42
C TRP A 103 33.09 9.60 4.07
N LEU A 104 34.13 8.87 4.47
CA LEU A 104 34.24 7.41 4.33
C LEU A 104 33.18 6.68 5.16
N LEU A 105 32.96 7.10 6.41
CA LEU A 105 31.92 6.53 7.26
C LEU A 105 30.52 6.75 6.65
N LYS A 106 30.26 7.94 6.10
CA LYS A 106 29.04 8.24 5.33
C LYS A 106 28.91 7.34 4.10
N SER A 107 29.99 7.09 3.34
CA SER A 107 29.92 6.22 2.17
C SER A 107 29.62 4.77 2.55
N ILE A 108 30.19 4.26 3.65
CA ILE A 108 29.84 2.94 4.18
C ILE A 108 28.36 2.90 4.57
N PHE A 109 27.85 3.92 5.28
CA PHE A 109 26.44 3.95 5.68
C PHE A 109 25.49 4.02 4.47
N ILE A 110 25.81 4.82 3.45
CA ILE A 110 25.05 4.90 2.19
C ILE A 110 25.07 3.57 1.45
N ALA A 111 26.24 2.91 1.36
CA ALA A 111 26.37 1.60 0.72
C ALA A 111 25.58 0.52 1.47
N THR A 112 25.67 0.45 2.80
CA THR A 112 24.94 -0.52 3.62
C THR A 112 23.43 -0.27 3.57
N ALA A 113 22.98 0.99 3.66
CA ALA A 113 21.57 1.34 3.55
C ALA A 113 21.01 1.04 2.15
N GLY A 114 21.78 1.32 1.09
CA GLY A 114 21.42 0.99 -0.29
C GLY A 114 21.33 -0.51 -0.54
N PHE A 115 22.27 -1.29 -0.02
CA PHE A 115 22.25 -2.75 -0.09
C PHE A 115 21.05 -3.35 0.68
N ALA A 116 20.80 -2.88 1.90
CA ALA A 116 19.63 -3.27 2.67
C ALA A 116 18.32 -2.91 1.94
N ALA A 117 18.23 -1.71 1.35
CA ALA A 117 17.07 -1.31 0.55
C ALA A 117 16.85 -2.26 -0.62
N PHE A 118 17.90 -2.59 -1.39
CA PHE A 118 17.81 -3.54 -2.51
C PHE A 118 17.30 -4.92 -2.06
N GLN A 119 17.74 -5.41 -0.90
CA GLN A 119 17.33 -6.71 -0.35
C GLN A 119 15.90 -6.74 0.22
N PHE A 120 15.47 -5.69 0.93
CA PHE A 120 14.17 -5.66 1.63
C PHE A 120 13.01 -5.12 0.79
N PHE A 121 13.28 -4.25 -0.19
CA PHE A 121 12.25 -3.65 -1.04
C PHE A 121 11.40 -4.67 -1.82
N PRO A 122 11.93 -5.73 -2.46
CA PRO A 122 11.09 -6.71 -3.17
C PRO A 122 10.10 -7.41 -2.22
N TYR A 123 10.56 -7.86 -1.05
CA TYR A 123 9.71 -8.55 -0.07
C TYR A 123 8.57 -7.66 0.45
N MET A 124 8.83 -6.39 0.74
CA MET A 124 7.78 -5.45 1.13
C MET A 124 6.78 -5.19 -0.01
N GLY A 125 7.23 -5.13 -1.26
CA GLY A 125 6.34 -5.01 -2.43
C GLY A 125 5.33 -6.15 -2.55
N GLU A 126 5.74 -7.39 -2.27
CA GLU A 126 4.89 -8.58 -2.42
C GLU A 126 3.79 -8.68 -1.35
N THR A 127 4.12 -8.33 -0.10
CA THR A 127 3.09 -8.26 0.96
C THR A 127 2.07 -7.15 0.69
N LEU A 128 2.51 -6.01 0.15
CA LEU A 128 1.62 -4.93 -0.32
C LEU A 128 0.76 -5.35 -1.52
N LEU A 129 1.31 -6.16 -2.44
CA LEU A 129 0.57 -6.74 -3.57
C LEU A 129 -0.56 -7.64 -3.04
N GLN A 130 -0.24 -8.60 -2.16
CA GLN A 130 -1.22 -9.52 -1.57
C GLN A 130 -2.31 -8.77 -0.78
N GLN A 131 -1.94 -7.75 -0.01
CA GLN A 131 -2.90 -6.87 0.67
C GLN A 131 -3.79 -6.14 -0.32
N SER A 132 -3.25 -5.62 -1.42
CA SER A 132 -4.01 -4.88 -2.43
C SER A 132 -5.03 -5.78 -3.15
N ILE A 133 -4.68 -7.04 -3.41
CA ILE A 133 -5.61 -8.06 -3.93
C ILE A 133 -6.70 -8.37 -2.89
N SER A 134 -6.35 -8.48 -1.61
CA SER A 134 -7.33 -8.66 -0.53
C SER A 134 -8.33 -7.49 -0.41
N LEU A 135 -7.88 -6.25 -0.66
CA LEU A 135 -8.75 -5.07 -0.69
C LEU A 135 -9.79 -5.10 -1.82
N LEU A 136 -9.50 -5.71 -2.98
CA LEU A 136 -10.46 -5.86 -4.07
C LEU A 136 -11.64 -6.79 -3.71
N ARG A 137 -11.43 -7.73 -2.79
CA ARG A 137 -12.44 -8.67 -2.29
C ARG A 137 -13.43 -8.04 -1.30
N VAL A 138 -13.09 -6.90 -0.72
CA VAL A 138 -13.96 -6.16 0.22
C VAL A 138 -15.17 -5.62 -0.54
N ARG A 139 -16.36 -5.66 0.08
CA ARG A 139 -17.60 -5.20 -0.59
C ARG A 139 -17.61 -3.70 -0.89
N ASP A 140 -17.07 -2.90 0.02
CA ASP A 140 -17.05 -1.44 -0.06
C ASP A 140 -16.17 -0.94 -1.23
N PRO A 141 -16.75 -0.18 -2.19
CA PRO A 141 -16.02 0.34 -3.34
C PRO A 141 -14.79 1.21 -2.99
N TRP A 142 -14.78 1.88 -1.84
CA TRP A 142 -13.66 2.73 -1.42
C TRP A 142 -12.35 1.94 -1.27
N PHE A 143 -12.44 0.69 -0.79
CA PHE A 143 -11.29 -0.21 -0.71
C PHE A 143 -10.92 -0.78 -2.08
N LYS A 144 -11.89 -1.07 -2.94
CA LYS A 144 -11.64 -1.57 -4.31
C LYS A 144 -10.82 -0.59 -5.14
N ARG A 145 -11.21 0.69 -5.18
CA ARG A 145 -10.44 1.73 -5.90
C ARG A 145 -9.01 1.86 -5.35
N THR A 146 -8.83 1.77 -4.03
CA THR A 146 -7.52 1.87 -3.37
C THR A 146 -6.64 0.65 -3.68
N GLY A 147 -7.22 -0.56 -3.67
CA GLY A 147 -6.55 -1.78 -4.10
C GLY A 147 -6.13 -1.72 -5.56
N ALA A 148 -7.05 -1.36 -6.46
CA ALA A 148 -6.77 -1.22 -7.89
C ALA A 148 -5.65 -0.21 -8.18
N SER A 149 -5.71 0.98 -7.59
CA SER A 149 -4.68 2.02 -7.76
C SER A 149 -3.29 1.55 -7.29
N ARG A 150 -3.23 0.76 -6.21
CA ARG A 150 -1.97 0.13 -5.76
C ARG A 150 -1.46 -0.92 -6.74
N LEU A 151 -2.33 -1.76 -7.30
CA LEU A 151 -1.95 -2.73 -8.34
C LEU A 151 -1.40 -2.05 -9.59
N ALA A 152 -2.05 -0.98 -10.06
CA ALA A 152 -1.58 -0.16 -11.18
C ALA A 152 -0.15 0.36 -10.95
N ARG A 153 0.17 0.77 -9.71
CA ARG A 153 1.50 1.26 -9.32
C ARG A 153 2.54 0.16 -9.07
N TYR A 154 2.10 -1.08 -8.85
CA TYR A 154 3.00 -2.24 -8.75
C TYR A 154 3.38 -2.80 -10.13
N ALA A 155 2.45 -2.74 -11.09
CA ALA A 155 2.56 -3.19 -12.48
C ALA A 155 3.50 -2.32 -13.35
N VAL A 156 4.73 -2.07 -12.88
CA VAL A 156 5.76 -1.27 -13.58
C VAL A 156 6.51 -2.12 -14.60
N ASP A 157 7.04 -3.25 -14.15
CA ASP A 157 7.92 -4.15 -14.89
C ASP A 157 7.17 -5.44 -15.28
N ASP A 158 7.58 -6.14 -16.33
CA ASP A 158 6.83 -7.31 -16.85
C ASP A 158 6.81 -8.49 -15.86
N GLU A 159 7.93 -8.75 -15.18
CA GLU A 159 8.00 -9.71 -14.06
C GLU A 159 6.97 -9.37 -12.96
N ARG A 160 6.83 -8.09 -12.62
CA ARG A 160 5.84 -7.63 -11.63
C ARG A 160 4.42 -7.74 -12.15
N ARG A 161 4.17 -7.45 -13.43
CA ARG A 161 2.86 -7.64 -14.09
C ARG A 161 2.43 -9.11 -14.01
N MET A 162 3.32 -10.03 -14.33
CA MET A 162 3.05 -11.47 -14.23
C MET A 162 2.84 -11.91 -12.78
N LYS A 163 3.59 -11.38 -11.82
CA LYS A 163 3.34 -11.68 -10.39
C LYS A 163 1.95 -11.23 -9.90
N VAL A 164 1.37 -10.16 -10.46
CA VAL A 164 -0.03 -9.79 -10.20
C VAL A 164 -1.01 -10.83 -10.78
N VAL A 165 -0.71 -11.37 -11.97
CA VAL A 165 -1.50 -12.44 -12.61
C VAL A 165 -1.45 -13.73 -11.79
N GLU A 166 -0.26 -14.19 -11.41
CA GLU A 166 -0.03 -15.40 -10.61
C GLU A 166 -0.78 -15.39 -9.28
N MET A 167 -0.80 -14.25 -8.57
CA MET A 167 -1.54 -14.11 -7.31
C MET A 167 -3.05 -13.84 -7.50
N GLY A 168 -3.56 -13.94 -8.73
CA GLY A 168 -4.98 -13.77 -9.07
C GLY A 168 -5.47 -12.32 -9.09
N GLY A 169 -4.58 -11.32 -9.01
CA GLY A 169 -4.96 -9.91 -9.02
C GLY A 169 -5.67 -9.49 -10.31
N ALA A 170 -5.32 -10.11 -11.44
CA ALA A 170 -5.98 -9.87 -12.73
C ALA A 170 -7.46 -10.29 -12.73
N THR A 171 -7.82 -11.45 -12.15
CA THR A 171 -9.21 -11.90 -12.08
C THR A 171 -10.00 -11.09 -11.04
N GLU A 172 -9.39 -10.72 -9.92
CA GLU A 172 -10.01 -9.85 -8.91
C GLU A 172 -10.26 -8.43 -9.44
N LEU A 173 -9.39 -7.88 -10.29
CA LEU A 173 -9.64 -6.61 -10.99
C LEU A 173 -10.85 -6.72 -11.92
N LEU A 174 -10.96 -7.80 -12.71
CA LEU A 174 -12.13 -8.03 -13.58
C LEU A 174 -13.43 -8.22 -12.77
N ASN A 175 -13.36 -8.87 -11.60
CA ASN A 175 -14.50 -8.99 -10.68
C ASN A 175 -14.87 -7.65 -10.03
N ALA A 176 -13.88 -6.85 -9.63
CA ALA A 176 -14.09 -5.51 -9.11
C ALA A 176 -14.77 -4.62 -10.17
N LEU A 177 -14.37 -4.72 -11.43
CA LEU A 177 -14.94 -3.98 -12.55
C LEU A 177 -16.40 -4.34 -12.83
N LYS A 178 -16.74 -5.64 -12.84
CA LYS A 178 -18.13 -6.12 -12.92
C LYS A 178 -19.01 -5.60 -11.78
N ALA A 179 -18.43 -5.42 -10.60
CA ALA A 179 -19.13 -5.00 -9.38
C ALA A 179 -19.01 -3.49 -9.08
N ALA A 180 -18.50 -2.68 -10.02
CA ALA A 180 -18.21 -1.26 -9.80
C ALA A 180 -19.36 -0.34 -10.23
N THR A 181 -20.21 0.02 -9.25
CA THR A 181 -21.25 1.05 -9.41
C THR A 181 -20.66 2.44 -9.64
N ASP A 182 -19.53 2.76 -8.99
CA ASP A 182 -18.93 4.11 -9.03
C ASP A 182 -17.91 4.28 -10.16
N ASP A 183 -17.98 5.42 -10.83
CA ASP A 183 -17.11 5.85 -11.93
C ASP A 183 -15.64 5.88 -11.52
N ASN A 184 -15.34 6.42 -10.32
CA ASN A 184 -13.99 6.44 -9.76
C ASN A 184 -13.42 5.02 -9.58
N THR A 185 -14.26 4.06 -9.18
CA THR A 185 -13.85 2.66 -9.03
C THR A 185 -13.61 2.03 -10.40
N ARG A 186 -14.49 2.29 -11.39
CA ARG A 186 -14.28 1.84 -12.78
C ARG A 186 -12.99 2.40 -13.38
N LYS A 187 -12.70 3.70 -13.19
CA LYS A 187 -11.46 4.36 -13.65
C LYS A 187 -10.20 3.70 -13.07
N GLU A 188 -10.07 3.58 -11.75
CA GLU A 188 -8.86 3.00 -11.14
C GLU A 188 -8.68 1.52 -11.52
N THR A 189 -9.78 0.76 -11.64
CA THR A 189 -9.73 -0.64 -12.08
C THR A 189 -9.34 -0.77 -13.57
N LEU A 190 -9.85 0.08 -14.45
CA LEU A 190 -9.42 0.13 -15.85
C LEU A 190 -7.96 0.55 -16.00
N ASN A 191 -7.52 1.58 -15.25
CA ASN A 191 -6.12 2.01 -15.24
C ASN A 191 -5.17 0.87 -14.78
N ALA A 192 -5.57 0.09 -13.78
CA ALA A 192 -4.83 -1.09 -13.35
C ALA A 192 -4.76 -2.18 -14.44
N LEU A 193 -5.86 -2.43 -15.15
CA LEU A 193 -5.89 -3.39 -16.27
C LEU A 193 -5.05 -2.90 -17.47
N VAL A 194 -5.07 -1.60 -17.79
CA VAL A 194 -4.18 -0.97 -18.79
C VAL A 194 -2.72 -1.07 -18.37
N ALA A 195 -2.42 -0.94 -17.07
CA ALA A 195 -1.06 -1.10 -16.55
C ALA A 195 -0.56 -2.55 -16.70
N LEU A 196 -1.43 -3.55 -16.54
CA LEU A 196 -1.13 -4.97 -16.77
C LEU A 196 -1.01 -5.33 -18.25
N SER A 197 -1.89 -4.83 -19.12
CA SER A 197 -1.92 -5.14 -20.56
C SER A 197 -0.73 -4.57 -21.37
N LYS A 198 0.27 -4.00 -20.70
CA LYS A 198 1.56 -3.60 -21.28
C LYS A 198 2.54 -4.77 -21.42
N SER A 199 2.33 -5.87 -20.70
CA SER A 199 3.02 -7.14 -20.92
C SER A 199 2.13 -8.03 -21.79
N ASP A 200 2.68 -8.63 -22.83
CA ASP A 200 1.95 -9.49 -23.75
C ASP A 200 1.42 -10.76 -23.05
N GLU A 201 2.19 -11.30 -22.12
CA GLU A 201 1.82 -12.49 -21.33
C GLU A 201 0.63 -12.19 -20.40
N ALA A 202 0.67 -11.05 -19.71
CA ALA A 202 -0.42 -10.60 -18.85
C ALA A 202 -1.67 -10.19 -19.65
N ALA A 203 -1.50 -9.59 -20.83
CA ALA A 203 -2.59 -9.30 -21.76
C ALA A 203 -3.24 -10.59 -22.29
N GLY A 204 -2.45 -11.61 -22.64
CA GLY A 204 -2.92 -12.94 -23.03
C GLY A 204 -3.75 -13.61 -21.92
N PHE A 205 -3.31 -13.53 -20.67
CA PHE A 205 -4.10 -14.02 -19.52
C PHE A 205 -5.43 -13.26 -19.36
N LEU A 206 -5.42 -11.92 -19.48
CA LEU A 206 -6.64 -11.11 -19.42
C LEU A 206 -7.62 -11.47 -20.56
N HIS A 207 -7.11 -11.71 -21.76
CA HIS A 207 -7.92 -12.18 -22.90
C HIS A 207 -8.60 -13.52 -22.59
N GLN A 208 -7.83 -14.51 -22.09
CA GLN A 208 -8.37 -15.81 -21.66
C GLN A 208 -9.39 -15.70 -20.51
N ALA A 209 -9.21 -14.74 -19.59
CA ALA A 209 -10.15 -14.44 -18.50
C ALA A 209 -11.43 -13.72 -18.96
N GLY A 210 -11.62 -13.52 -20.27
CA GLY A 210 -12.81 -12.91 -20.86
C GLY A 210 -12.88 -11.39 -20.71
N ALA A 211 -11.73 -10.71 -20.49
CA ALA A 211 -11.68 -9.27 -20.26
C ALA A 211 -12.33 -8.44 -21.39
N VAL A 212 -12.23 -8.90 -22.65
CA VAL A 212 -12.87 -8.25 -23.82
C VAL A 212 -14.39 -8.07 -23.61
N SER A 213 -15.09 -9.14 -23.21
CA SER A 213 -16.53 -9.13 -22.97
C SER A 213 -16.91 -8.23 -21.80
N ILE A 214 -16.08 -8.23 -20.75
CA ILE A 214 -16.30 -7.43 -19.56
C ILE A 214 -16.13 -5.94 -19.88
N VAL A 215 -15.00 -5.55 -20.46
CA VAL A 215 -14.66 -4.15 -20.74
C VAL A 215 -15.57 -3.53 -21.80
N SER A 216 -15.96 -4.29 -22.83
CA SER A 216 -16.92 -3.82 -23.83
C SER A 216 -18.32 -3.57 -23.25
N SER A 217 -18.76 -4.39 -22.28
CA SER A 217 -20.07 -4.24 -21.62
C SER A 217 -20.20 -3.03 -20.67
N ILE A 218 -19.10 -2.33 -20.35
CA ILE A 218 -19.13 -1.19 -19.44
C ILE A 218 -19.82 0.00 -20.10
N SER A 219 -20.90 0.48 -19.46
CA SER A 219 -21.56 1.73 -19.83
C SER A 219 -20.61 2.92 -19.66
N ASN A 220 -20.43 3.65 -20.76
CA ASN A 220 -19.65 4.87 -20.84
C ASN A 220 -20.29 5.95 -19.97
N SER A 221 -19.55 6.53 -19.03
CA SER A 221 -20.01 7.71 -18.30
C SER A 221 -19.40 8.97 -18.91
N ASN A 222 -20.26 9.96 -19.16
CA ASN A 222 -19.85 11.27 -19.69
C ASN A 222 -18.95 12.05 -18.72
N GLU A 223 -18.93 11.70 -17.43
CA GLU A 223 -18.17 12.43 -16.40
C GLU A 223 -16.65 12.16 -16.47
N PHE A 224 -16.21 11.09 -17.14
CA PHE A 224 -14.79 10.73 -17.27
C PHE A 224 -14.40 10.29 -18.69
N ALA A 225 -14.00 11.24 -19.54
CA ALA A 225 -13.40 10.95 -20.84
C ALA A 225 -12.16 10.02 -20.77
N GLU A 226 -11.46 10.02 -19.63
CA GLU A 226 -10.35 9.11 -19.34
C GLU A 226 -10.78 7.63 -19.28
N ILE A 227 -12.02 7.33 -18.86
CA ILE A 227 -12.55 5.96 -18.87
C ILE A 227 -12.62 5.43 -20.30
N GLU A 228 -13.10 6.26 -21.24
CA GLU A 228 -13.13 5.91 -22.67
C GLU A 228 -11.73 5.73 -23.26
N ALA A 229 -10.79 6.63 -22.92
CA ALA A 229 -9.42 6.52 -23.38
C ALA A 229 -8.74 5.21 -22.88
N HIS A 230 -8.93 4.86 -21.61
CA HIS A 230 -8.43 3.60 -21.06
C HIS A 230 -9.13 2.38 -21.67
N LYS A 231 -10.45 2.42 -21.83
CA LYS A 231 -11.26 1.36 -22.46
C LYS A 231 -10.80 1.08 -23.90
N ASN A 232 -10.67 2.11 -24.72
CA ASN A 232 -10.27 1.98 -26.12
C ASN A 232 -8.83 1.48 -26.25
N SER A 233 -7.89 2.06 -25.50
CA SER A 233 -6.49 1.60 -25.48
C SER A 233 -6.36 0.13 -25.07
N LEU A 234 -7.18 -0.34 -24.12
CA LEU A 234 -7.19 -1.73 -23.67
C LEU A 234 -7.79 -2.67 -24.72
N LEU A 235 -8.87 -2.26 -25.39
CA LEU A 235 -9.47 -3.04 -26.50
C LEU A 235 -8.52 -3.15 -27.71
N GLU A 236 -7.81 -2.07 -28.07
CA GLU A 236 -6.78 -2.07 -29.11
C GLU A 236 -5.64 -3.07 -28.81
N GLN A 237 -5.22 -3.17 -27.54
CA GLN A 237 -4.23 -4.17 -27.14
C GLN A 237 -4.78 -5.60 -27.28
N PHE A 238 -6.04 -5.85 -26.92
CA PHE A 238 -6.65 -7.17 -27.05
C PHE A 238 -6.87 -7.62 -28.50
N GLU A 239 -7.17 -6.71 -29.43
CA GLU A 239 -7.28 -7.06 -30.85
C GLU A 239 -5.95 -7.57 -31.44
N LYS A 240 -4.80 -7.22 -30.86
CA LYS A 240 -3.49 -7.81 -31.26
C LYS A 240 -3.38 -9.30 -30.94
N PHE A 241 -4.05 -9.78 -29.89
CA PHE A 241 -4.03 -11.19 -29.46
C PHE A 241 -5.12 -12.05 -30.11
N LYS A 242 -5.84 -11.48 -31.08
CA LYS A 242 -6.94 -12.12 -31.81
C LYS A 242 -6.51 -12.67 -33.18
N SER A 243 -5.27 -12.35 -33.60
CA SER A 243 -4.64 -12.82 -34.84
C SER A 243 -3.72 -14.01 -34.62
#